data_AF-A0A7V8VT41-F1
#
_entry.id   AF-A0A7V8VT41-F1
#
_cell.length_a   1.000
_cell.length_b   1.000
_cell.length_c   1.000
_cell.angle_alpha   90.00
_cell.angle_beta   90.00
_cell.angle_gamma   90.00
#
_symmetry.space_group_name_H-M   'P 1'
#
loop_
_entity.id
_entity.type
_entity.pdbx_description
1 polymer ?
#
loop_
_entity_poly.entity_id
_entity_poly.type
_entity_poly.pdbx_seq_one_letter_code
_entity_poly.pdbx_strand_id
1 'polypeptide(L)'
;MSGPALRQLRTRGVDVVHGAEVGLPEADDPEIFRWAQSEGRIVVTRNYRDFAPLVRALAAAREPFPGVLFLPSSLRPNDVGAHVTALIRWINDAEAAAANPVENGLGWLS
;
A
#
# COMPACT_ATOMS: atom_id res chain seq x y z
N MET A 1 -4.60 1.70 7.25
CA MET A 1 -4.87 0.35 7.82
C MET A 1 -4.87 0.48 9.36
N SER A 2 -5.59 -0.36 10.10
CA SER A 2 -5.64 -0.23 11.57
C SER A 2 -4.39 -0.78 12.27
N GLY A 3 -4.04 -0.24 13.44
CA GLY A 3 -2.92 -0.74 14.26
C GLY A 3 -2.97 -2.25 14.57
N PRO A 4 -4.13 -2.83 14.92
CA PRO A 4 -4.26 -4.28 15.08
C PRO A 4 -3.90 -5.09 13.83
N ALA A 5 -4.28 -4.64 12.63
CA ALA A 5 -3.94 -5.33 11.38
C ALA A 5 -2.43 -5.30 11.11
N LEU A 6 -1.78 -4.14 11.31
CA LEU A 6 -0.33 -4.00 11.20
C LEU A 6 0.42 -4.97 12.12
N ARG A 7 0.00 -5.10 13.38
CA ARG A 7 0.60 -6.06 14.31
C ARG A 7 0.46 -7.50 13.83
N GLN A 8 -0.73 -7.88 13.34
CA GLN A 8 -0.96 -9.23 12.84
C GLN A 8 -0.15 -9.55 11.57
N LEU A 9 0.07 -8.57 10.70
CA LEU A 9 0.94 -8.72 9.53
C LEU A 9 2.40 -8.90 9.96
N ARG A 10 2.89 -8.08 10.89
CA ARG A 10 4.26 -8.19 11.43
C ARG A 10 4.53 -9.54 12.08
N THR A 11 3.58 -10.06 12.87
CA THR A 11 3.71 -11.41 13.46
C THR A 11 3.82 -12.53 12.42
N ARG A 12 3.43 -12.27 11.17
CA ARG A 12 3.54 -13.19 10.04
C ARG A 12 4.78 -12.92 9.16
N GLY A 13 5.68 -12.05 9.61
CA GLY A 13 6.91 -11.71 8.89
C GLY A 13 6.76 -10.67 7.78
N VAL A 14 5.58 -10.04 7.65
CA VAL A 14 5.38 -8.98 6.66
C VAL A 14 6.05 -7.68 7.13
N ASP A 15 6.93 -7.12 6.30
CA ASP A 15 7.47 -5.77 6.50
C ASP A 15 6.39 -4.74 6.16
N VAL A 16 5.76 -4.21 7.20
CA VAL A 16 4.75 -3.16 7.08
C VAL A 16 4.97 -2.09 8.15
N VAL A 17 4.78 -0.84 7.74
CA VAL A 17 4.87 0.35 8.62
C VAL A 17 3.67 1.27 8.41
N HIS A 18 3.27 1.97 9.46
CA HIS A 18 2.29 3.04 9.37
C HIS A 18 3.01 4.37 9.11
N GLY A 19 2.40 5.28 8.34
CA GLY A 19 2.96 6.63 8.10
C GLY A 19 3.33 7.36 9.40
N ALA A 20 2.45 7.29 10.41
CA ALA A 20 2.72 7.85 11.74
C ALA A 20 3.95 7.27 12.46
N GLU A 21 4.36 6.02 12.18
CA GLU A 21 5.55 5.41 12.79
C GLU A 21 6.86 5.88 12.12
N VAL A 22 6.77 6.40 10.90
CA VAL A 22 7.92 6.87 10.11
C VAL A 22 7.99 8.40 10.05
N GLY A 23 7.36 9.08 11.02
CA GLY A 23 7.40 10.54 11.13
C GLY A 23 6.47 11.26 10.16
N LEU A 24 5.49 10.57 9.57
CA LEU A 24 4.50 11.10 8.63
C LEU A 24 3.05 11.05 9.19
N PRO A 25 2.77 11.50 10.43
CA PRO A 25 1.41 11.43 10.99
C PRO A 25 0.42 12.39 10.33
N GLU A 26 0.92 13.50 9.76
CA GLU A 26 0.13 14.56 9.11
C GLU A 26 0.62 14.85 7.69
N ALA A 27 1.47 13.97 7.15
CA ALA A 27 2.02 14.12 5.81
C ALA A 27 0.90 14.09 4.77
N ASP A 28 1.01 14.95 3.77
CA ASP A 28 0.12 14.91 2.62
C ASP A 28 0.43 13.71 1.72
N ASP A 29 -0.52 13.38 0.84
CA ASP A 29 -0.39 12.21 -0.04
C ASP A 29 0.88 12.26 -0.90
N PRO A 30 1.29 13.41 -1.50
CA PRO A 30 2.58 13.53 -2.19
C PRO A 30 3.81 13.25 -1.32
N GLU A 31 3.81 13.65 -0.04
CA GLU A 31 4.90 13.38 0.89
C GLU A 31 4.97 11.89 1.26
N ILE A 32 3.82 11.26 1.56
CA ILE A 32 3.74 9.81 1.78
C ILE A 32 4.27 9.06 0.55
N PHE A 33 3.90 9.51 -0.66
CA PHE A 33 4.34 8.87 -1.89
C PHE A 33 5.85 8.98 -2.10
N ARG A 34 6.43 10.18 -1.91
CA ARG A 34 7.87 10.41 -2.04
C ARG A 34 8.67 9.58 -1.05
N TRP A 35 8.21 9.50 0.19
CA TRP A 35 8.85 8.66 1.20
C TRP A 35 8.75 7.17 0.83
N ALA A 36 7.59 6.70 0.40
CA ALA A 36 7.41 5.31 -0.02
C ALA A 36 8.31 4.97 -1.23
N GLN A 37 8.45 5.90 -2.18
CA GLN A 37 9.33 5.77 -3.33
C GLN A 37 10.80 5.67 -2.90
N SER A 38 11.28 6.55 -2.01
CA SER A 38 12.68 6.52 -1.54
C SER A 38 13.02 5.25 -0.75
N GLU A 39 12.04 4.69 -0.05
CA GLU A 39 12.19 3.48 0.75
C GLU A 39 11.87 2.18 -0.01
N GLY A 40 11.47 2.26 -1.30
CA GLY A 40 11.09 1.09 -2.08
C GLY A 40 9.83 0.37 -1.58
N ARG A 41 8.88 1.11 -0.98
CA ARG A 41 7.67 0.57 -0.35
C ARG A 41 6.40 0.81 -1.17
N ILE A 42 5.51 -0.18 -1.15
CA ILE A 42 4.15 -0.05 -1.72
C ILE A 42 3.26 0.71 -0.74
N VAL A 43 2.53 1.71 -1.23
CA VAL A 43 1.52 2.42 -0.42
C VAL A 43 0.22 1.62 -0.37
N VAL A 44 -0.33 1.38 0.81
CA VAL A 44 -1.65 0.77 0.99
C VAL A 44 -2.63 1.80 1.58
N THR A 45 -3.63 2.22 0.80
CA THR A 45 -4.53 3.32 1.18
C THR A 45 -5.99 3.10 0.77
N ARG A 46 -6.89 3.89 1.37
CA ARG A 46 -8.28 4.04 0.90
C ARG A 46 -8.46 5.28 0.02
N ASN A 47 -7.48 6.19 0.00
CA ASN A 47 -7.60 7.48 -0.66
C ASN A 47 -7.31 7.37 -2.17
N TYR A 48 -8.20 6.71 -2.91
CA TYR A 48 -8.06 6.58 -4.36
C TYR A 48 -8.04 7.95 -5.06
N ARG A 49 -8.90 8.86 -4.62
CA ARG A 49 -9.13 10.15 -5.27
C ARG A 49 -7.85 10.98 -5.41
N ASP A 50 -7.03 10.98 -4.36
CA ASP A 50 -5.87 11.86 -4.29
C ASP A 50 -4.58 11.12 -4.73
N PHE A 51 -4.49 9.81 -4.52
CA PHE A 51 -3.35 9.02 -5.00
C PHE A 51 -3.41 8.70 -6.50
N ALA A 52 -4.58 8.50 -7.11
CA ALA A 52 -4.67 8.12 -8.51
C ALA A 52 -4.09 9.18 -9.49
N PRO A 53 -4.31 10.50 -9.28
CA PRO A 53 -3.62 11.53 -10.05
C PRO A 53 -2.09 11.49 -9.91
N LEU A 54 -1.57 11.26 -8.69
CA LEU A 54 -0.13 11.17 -8.43
C LEU A 54 0.52 10.00 -9.19
N VAL A 55 -0.08 8.81 -9.09
CA VAL A 55 0.35 7.60 -9.83
C VAL A 55 0.39 7.89 -11.33
N ARG A 56 -0.65 8.51 -11.89
CA ARG A 56 -0.72 8.82 -13.32
C ARG A 56 0.35 9.82 -13.75
N ALA A 57 0.63 10.83 -12.93
CA ALA A 57 1.66 11.82 -13.22
C ALA A 57 3.05 11.18 -13.26
N LEU A 58 3.39 10.35 -12.27
CA LEU A 58 4.67 9.62 -12.22
C LEU A 58 4.82 8.65 -13.39
N ALA A 59 3.77 7.87 -13.67
CA ALA A 59 3.77 6.94 -14.79
C ALA A 59 3.95 7.66 -16.15
N ALA A 60 3.30 8.81 -16.34
CA ALA A 60 3.47 9.63 -17.55
C ALA A 60 4.89 10.20 -17.67
N ALA A 61 5.49 10.57 -16.53
CA ALA A 61 6.88 11.02 -16.45
C ALA A 61 7.90 9.87 -16.58
N ARG A 62 7.45 8.61 -16.62
CA ARG A 62 8.30 7.40 -16.51
C ARG A 62 9.20 7.41 -15.28
N GLU A 63 8.71 8.02 -14.22
CA GLU A 63 9.40 8.03 -12.93
C GLU A 63 9.10 6.71 -12.21
N PRO A 64 10.12 5.96 -11.74
CA PRO A 64 9.89 4.67 -11.14
C PRO A 64 9.32 4.79 -9.71
N PHE A 65 8.36 3.92 -9.37
CA PHE A 65 7.84 3.79 -8.01
C PHE A 65 7.30 2.37 -7.74
N PRO A 66 7.30 1.91 -6.47
CA PRO A 66 6.91 0.53 -6.13
C PRO A 66 5.43 0.23 -6.37
N GLY A 67 4.56 1.24 -6.35
CA GLY A 67 3.14 1.10 -6.64
C GLY A 67 2.20 1.45 -5.49
N VAL A 68 0.90 1.45 -5.78
CA VAL A 68 -0.16 1.73 -4.79
C VAL A 68 -1.22 0.64 -4.81
N LEU A 69 -1.57 0.13 -3.63
CA LEU A 69 -2.68 -0.79 -3.41
C LEU A 69 -3.84 -0.09 -2.71
N PHE A 70 -5.03 -0.23 -3.28
CA PHE A 70 -6.25 0.33 -2.73
C PHE A 70 -7.06 -0.71 -1.98
N LEU A 71 -7.53 -0.32 -0.79
CA LEU A 71 -8.48 -1.09 0.02
C LEU A 71 -9.90 -0.77 -0.47
N PRO A 72 -10.66 -1.73 -1.03
CA PRO A 72 -12.01 -1.47 -1.51
C PRO A 72 -12.97 -1.13 -0.35
N SER A 73 -14.10 -0.50 -0.67
CA SER A 73 -15.14 -0.16 0.32
C SER A 73 -15.82 -1.39 0.91
N SER A 74 -15.83 -2.52 0.19
CA SER A 74 -16.29 -3.83 0.68
C SER A 74 -15.51 -4.28 1.92
N LEU A 75 -14.21 -3.98 1.97
CA LEU A 75 -13.34 -4.28 3.08
C LEU A 75 -13.54 -3.24 4.19
N ARG A 76 -14.32 -3.57 5.23
CA ARG A 76 -14.72 -2.60 6.27
C ARG A 76 -13.52 -2.14 7.12
N PRO A 77 -13.42 -0.86 7.55
CA PRO A 77 -12.28 -0.36 8.31
C PRO A 77 -11.96 -1.13 9.60
N ASN A 78 -12.98 -1.65 10.28
CA ASN A 78 -12.83 -2.36 11.56
C ASN A 78 -12.64 -3.88 11.37
N ASP A 79 -12.69 -4.39 10.14
CA ASP A 79 -12.48 -5.81 9.85
C ASP A 79 -10.99 -6.10 9.69
N VAL A 80 -10.33 -6.24 10.84
CA VAL A 80 -8.90 -6.54 10.93
C VAL A 80 -8.55 -7.83 10.19
N GLY A 81 -9.38 -8.87 10.34
CA GLY A 81 -9.15 -10.18 9.73
C GLY A 81 -9.17 -10.09 8.20
N ALA A 82 -10.17 -9.39 7.64
CA ALA A 82 -10.24 -9.20 6.19
C ALA A 82 -9.04 -8.42 5.64
N HIS A 83 -8.55 -7.39 6.35
CA HIS A 83 -7.37 -6.61 5.90
C HIS A 83 -6.12 -7.48 5.84
N VAL A 84 -5.90 -8.29 6.88
CA VAL A 84 -4.76 -9.19 6.97
C VAL A 84 -4.85 -10.26 5.88
N THR A 85 -6.01 -10.92 5.73
CA THR A 85 -6.21 -11.96 4.71
C THR A 85 -6.01 -11.43 3.29
N ALA A 86 -6.57 -10.27 2.96
CA ALA A 86 -6.45 -9.70 1.63
C ALA A 86 -5.00 -9.34 1.28
N LEU A 87 -4.24 -8.77 2.23
CA LEU A 87 -2.85 -8.41 1.98
C LEU A 87 -1.95 -9.65 1.89
N ILE A 88 -2.13 -10.63 2.77
CA ILE A 88 -1.35 -11.89 2.71
C ILE A 88 -1.61 -12.63 1.40
N ARG A 89 -2.86 -12.68 0.95
CA ARG A 89 -3.19 -13.26 -0.35
C ARG A 89 -2.44 -12.55 -1.48
N TRP A 90 -2.51 -11.22 -1.52
CA TRP A 90 -1.82 -10.43 -2.54
C TRP A 90 -0.30 -10.67 -2.53
N ILE A 91 0.32 -10.74 -1.35
CA ILE A 91 1.75 -11.03 -1.19
C ILE A 91 2.07 -12.42 -1.76
N ASN A 92 1.32 -13.45 -1.37
CA ASN A 92 1.55 -14.81 -1.84
C ASN A 92 1.39 -14.91 -3.37
N ASP A 93 0.40 -14.23 -3.94
CA ASP A 93 0.18 -14.19 -5.40
C ASP A 93 1.34 -13.50 -6.13
N ALA A 94 1.87 -12.40 -5.57
CA ALA A 94 3.03 -11.68 -6.10
C ALA A 94 4.32 -12.51 -6.02
N GLU A 95 4.55 -13.20 -4.90
CA GLU A 95 5.68 -14.11 -4.71
C GLU A 95 5.61 -15.29 -5.68
N ALA A 96 4.42 -15.90 -5.83
CA ALA A 96 4.21 -17.00 -6.77
C ALA A 96 4.45 -16.58 -8.23
N ALA A 97 4.11 -15.33 -8.56
CA ALA A 97 4.38 -14.75 -9.88
C ALA A 97 5.83 -14.26 -10.06
N ALA A 98 6.63 -14.22 -8.99
CA ALA A 98 7.96 -13.60 -8.96
C ALA A 98 7.97 -12.18 -9.54
N ALA A 99 6.91 -11.41 -9.28
CA ALA A 99 6.70 -10.07 -9.85
C ALA A 99 5.90 -9.19 -8.88
N ASN A 100 6.12 -7.87 -8.94
CA ASN A 100 5.27 -6.89 -8.28
C ASN A 100 4.18 -6.40 -9.25
N PRO A 101 2.92 -6.85 -9.11
CA PRO A 101 1.87 -6.53 -10.09
C PRO A 101 1.47 -5.05 -10.14
N VAL A 102 1.88 -4.24 -9.15
CA VAL A 102 1.58 -2.81 -9.09
C VAL A 102 2.80 -1.93 -9.34
N GLU A 103 3.94 -2.51 -9.73
CA GLU A 103 5.14 -1.74 -10.05
C GLU A 103 4.81 -0.65 -11.10
N ASN A 104 5.18 0.59 -10.81
CA ASN A 104 4.87 1.77 -11.62
C ASN A 104 3.36 1.95 -11.91
N GLY A 105 2.50 1.44 -11.03
CA GLY A 105 1.06 1.43 -11.24
C GLY A 105 0.24 1.38 -9.96
N LEU A 106 -1.00 0.90 -10.11
CA LEU A 106 -1.96 0.78 -9.02
C LEU A 106 -2.72 -0.54 -9.10
N GLY A 107 -3.24 -1.00 -7.97
CA GLY A 107 -4.05 -2.20 -7.86
C GLY A 107 -5.08 -2.14 -6.72
N TRP A 108 -5.90 -3.17 -6.62
CA TRP A 108 -6.92 -3.30 -5.59
C TRP A 108 -6.73 -4.60 -4.82
N LEU A 109 -6.90 -4.55 -3.51
CA LEU A 109 -6.97 -5.75 -2.67
C LEU A 109 -8.34 -6.43 -2.85
N SER A 110 -8.36 -7.77 -2.89
CA SER A 110 -9.56 -8.58 -3.12
C SER A 110 -9.69 -9.75 -2.15
#